data_AF-A0A5S9M9I9-F1
#
_entry.id   AF-A0A5S9M9I9-F1
#
_cell.length_a   1.000
_cell.length_b   1.000
_cell.length_c   1.000
_cell.angle_alpha   90.00
_cell.angle_beta   90.00
_cell.angle_gamma   90.00
#
_symmetry.space_group_name_H-M   'P 1'
#
loop_
_entity.id
_entity.type
_entity.pdbx_description
1 polymer ?
#
loop_
_entity_poly.entity_id
_entity_poly.type
_entity_poly.pdbx_seq_one_letter_code
_entity_poly.pdbx_strand_id
1 'polypeptide(L)'
;MRQSQHIPTAQSIDQFEQLSQILMPLNALGSQRKSFEKRTKRLQAKEFTLALFGAFSSGKSSFANALVGRKVLPSSPTPTTATINKLTRPTEDHPHESVKVVFKTEQEILEELDQILGYSITEEKGDTFQAKLERTLKKESLNRITASLLTIFKRS
;
A
#
# COMPACT_ATOMS: atom_id res chain seq x y z
N MET A 1 9.22 -26.19 30.64
CA MET A 1 8.29 -26.39 29.50
C MET A 1 7.13 -25.40 29.62
N ARG A 2 7.14 -24.29 28.88
CA ARG A 2 5.97 -23.41 28.79
C ARG A 2 5.04 -24.00 27.74
N GLN A 3 3.93 -24.61 28.17
CA GLN A 3 2.88 -25.00 27.25
C GLN A 3 2.28 -23.72 26.65
N SER A 4 2.52 -23.48 25.37
CA SER A 4 1.84 -22.44 24.60
C SER A 4 0.36 -22.82 24.50
N GLN A 5 -0.44 -22.35 25.46
CA GLN A 5 -1.89 -22.43 25.39
C GLN A 5 -2.34 -21.71 24.12
N HIS A 6 -2.78 -22.47 23.14
CA HIS A 6 -3.37 -21.94 21.93
C HIS A 6 -4.77 -21.42 22.27
N ILE A 7 -4.86 -20.17 22.68
CA ILE A 7 -6.14 -19.49 22.92
C ILE A 7 -6.81 -19.28 21.55
N PRO A 8 -8.05 -19.77 21.33
CA PRO A 8 -8.81 -19.50 20.12
C PRO A 8 -8.98 -17.99 19.89
N THR A 9 -8.94 -17.54 18.64
CA THR A 9 -9.02 -16.11 18.28
C THR A 9 -10.25 -15.41 18.86
N ALA A 10 -11.39 -16.12 18.98
CA ALA A 10 -12.60 -15.60 19.61
C ALA A 10 -12.39 -15.26 21.10
N GLN A 11 -11.75 -16.16 21.87
CA GLN A 11 -11.45 -15.91 23.28
C GLN A 11 -10.44 -14.77 23.47
N SER A 12 -9.47 -14.63 22.54
CA SER A 12 -8.56 -13.49 22.58
C SER A 12 -9.27 -12.17 22.30
N ILE A 13 -10.23 -12.13 21.38
CA ILE A 13 -11.05 -10.95 21.09
C ILE A 13 -11.80 -10.50 22.34
N ASP A 14 -12.48 -11.43 23.03
CA ASP A 14 -13.24 -11.14 24.24
C ASP A 14 -12.35 -10.59 25.37
N GLN A 15 -11.17 -11.18 25.56
CA GLN A 15 -10.18 -10.69 26.54
C GLN A 15 -9.68 -9.28 26.20
N PHE A 16 -9.46 -8.97 24.92
CA PHE A 16 -9.05 -7.63 24.51
C PHE A 16 -10.16 -6.60 24.69
N GLU A 17 -11.43 -6.97 24.49
CA GLU A 17 -12.56 -6.08 24.79
C GLU A 17 -12.67 -5.79 26.29
N GLN A 18 -12.57 -6.83 27.12
CA GLN A 18 -12.56 -6.67 28.58
C GLN A 18 -11.41 -5.78 29.06
N LEU A 19 -10.21 -5.99 28.54
CA LEU A 19 -9.05 -5.12 28.83
C LEU A 19 -9.32 -3.68 28.41
N SER A 20 -9.91 -3.44 27.24
CA SER A 20 -10.23 -2.08 26.78
C SER A 20 -11.20 -1.36 27.74
N GLN A 21 -12.20 -2.08 28.26
CA GLN A 21 -13.15 -1.55 29.24
C GLN A 21 -12.49 -1.20 30.57
N ILE A 22 -11.61 -2.06 31.08
CA ILE A 22 -10.85 -1.80 32.33
C ILE A 22 -9.92 -0.60 32.17
N LEU A 23 -9.35 -0.41 30.98
CA LEU A 23 -8.47 0.71 30.66
C LEU A 23 -9.22 2.00 30.29
N MET A 24 -10.55 1.97 30.19
CA MET A 24 -11.38 3.13 29.83
C MET A 24 -11.17 4.36 30.73
N PRO A 25 -11.15 4.26 32.08
CA PRO A 25 -10.98 5.41 32.96
C PRO A 25 -9.52 5.92 33.06
N LEU A 26 -8.55 5.20 32.50
CA LEU A 26 -7.13 5.56 32.59
C LEU A 26 -6.69 6.38 31.36
N ASN A 27 -6.82 7.71 31.45
CA ASN A 27 -6.46 8.63 30.35
C ASN A 27 -5.00 8.50 29.89
N ALA A 28 -4.07 8.17 30.80
CA ALA A 28 -2.66 7.95 30.48
C ALA A 28 -2.41 6.78 29.51
N LEU A 29 -3.36 5.85 29.38
CA LEU A 29 -3.26 4.66 28.53
C LEU A 29 -4.17 4.73 27.30
N GLY A 30 -4.67 5.93 26.96
CA GLY A 30 -5.61 6.12 25.86
C GLY A 30 -5.07 5.69 24.48
N SER A 31 -3.77 5.84 24.21
CA SER A 31 -3.16 5.44 22.92
C SER A 31 -3.07 3.91 22.79
N GLN A 32 -2.72 3.21 23.87
CA GLN A 32 -2.70 1.76 23.95
C GLN A 32 -4.11 1.19 23.79
N ARG A 33 -5.11 1.79 24.46
CA ARG A 33 -6.53 1.43 24.30
C ARG A 33 -6.96 1.50 22.83
N LYS A 34 -6.72 2.64 22.16
CA LYS A 34 -7.02 2.81 20.73
C LYS A 34 -6.32 1.76 19.85
N SER A 35 -5.08 1.42 20.18
CA SER A 35 -4.31 0.39 19.46
C SER A 35 -4.94 -1.01 19.63
N PHE A 36 -5.36 -1.37 20.85
CA PHE A 36 -6.07 -2.62 21.11
C PHE A 36 -7.41 -2.68 20.39
N GLU A 37 -8.25 -1.64 20.50
CA GLU A 37 -9.55 -1.57 19.82
C GLU A 37 -9.40 -1.74 18.30
N LYS A 38 -8.40 -1.11 17.69
CA LYS A 38 -8.12 -1.25 16.25
C LYS A 38 -7.74 -2.68 15.87
N ARG A 39 -6.94 -3.36 16.70
CA ARG A 39 -6.54 -4.76 16.47
C ARG A 39 -7.72 -5.71 16.65
N THR A 40 -8.51 -5.54 17.71
CA THR A 40 -9.71 -6.33 17.98
C THR A 40 -10.70 -6.24 16.84
N LYS A 41 -11.00 -5.02 16.36
CA LYS A 41 -11.87 -4.82 15.18
C LYS A 41 -11.37 -5.55 13.95
N ARG A 42 -10.06 -5.49 13.66
CA ARG A 42 -9.46 -6.20 12.51
C ARG A 42 -9.57 -7.73 12.65
N LEU A 43 -9.40 -8.26 13.86
CA LEU A 43 -9.55 -9.69 14.14
C LEU A 43 -11.02 -10.13 13.99
N GLN A 44 -11.96 -9.35 14.50
CA GLN A 44 -13.41 -9.59 14.34
C GLN A 44 -13.84 -9.57 12.87
N ALA A 45 -13.32 -8.61 12.09
CA ALA A 45 -13.61 -8.50 10.67
C ALA A 45 -13.00 -9.63 9.81
N LYS A 46 -12.12 -10.47 10.40
CA LYS A 46 -11.37 -11.54 9.70
C LYS A 46 -10.71 -11.02 8.42
N GLU A 47 -10.18 -9.81 8.51
CA GLU A 47 -9.48 -9.15 7.41
C GLU A 47 -8.03 -9.57 7.41
N PHE A 48 -7.63 -10.29 6.37
CA PHE A 48 -6.25 -10.66 6.11
C PHE A 48 -5.84 -10.10 4.77
N THR A 49 -4.73 -9.36 4.76
CA THR A 49 -4.16 -8.82 3.53
C THR A 49 -3.16 -9.83 2.99
N LEU A 50 -3.47 -10.43 1.85
CA LEU A 50 -2.53 -11.23 1.09
C LEU A 50 -1.84 -10.34 0.05
N ALA A 51 -0.53 -10.17 0.15
CA ALA A 51 0.26 -9.42 -0.82
C ALA A 51 1.01 -10.39 -1.74
N LEU A 52 0.74 -10.30 -3.04
CA LEU A 52 1.37 -11.13 -4.07
C LEU A 52 2.47 -10.34 -4.78
N PHE A 53 3.72 -10.75 -4.61
CA PHE A 53 4.90 -10.15 -5.23
C PHE A 53 5.54 -11.11 -6.23
N GLY A 54 6.20 -10.59 -7.26
CA GLY A 54 6.91 -11.39 -8.26
C GLY A 54 7.04 -10.69 -9.60
N ALA A 55 7.98 -11.15 -10.43
CA ALA A 55 8.28 -10.61 -11.76
C ALA A 55 7.01 -10.49 -12.64
N PHE A 56 6.99 -9.53 -13.56
CA PHE A 56 5.88 -9.39 -14.52
C PHE A 56 5.59 -10.75 -15.20
N SER A 57 4.31 -11.12 -15.34
CA SER A 57 3.86 -12.40 -15.92
C SER A 57 4.05 -13.69 -15.09
N SER A 58 4.45 -13.63 -13.81
CA SER A 58 4.61 -14.84 -12.96
C SER A 58 3.30 -15.52 -12.48
N GLY A 59 2.15 -15.23 -13.11
CA GLY A 59 0.87 -15.85 -12.74
C GLY A 59 0.18 -15.28 -11.49
N LYS A 60 0.61 -14.13 -10.95
CA LYS A 60 0.02 -13.48 -9.75
C LYS A 60 -1.50 -13.28 -9.86
N SER A 61 -1.97 -12.69 -10.96
CA SER A 61 -3.41 -12.48 -11.18
C SER A 61 -4.16 -13.81 -11.34
N SER A 62 -3.54 -14.83 -11.94
CA SER A 62 -4.12 -16.17 -12.06
C SER A 62 -4.27 -16.85 -10.70
N PHE A 63 -3.25 -16.76 -9.85
CA PHE A 63 -3.30 -17.28 -8.48
C PHE A 63 -4.36 -16.55 -7.64
N ALA A 64 -4.43 -15.22 -7.71
CA ALA A 64 -5.46 -14.45 -7.04
C ALA A 64 -6.88 -14.83 -7.52
N ASN A 65 -7.09 -14.99 -8.83
CA ASN A 65 -8.36 -15.44 -9.39
C ASN A 65 -8.73 -16.87 -8.94
N ALA A 66 -7.75 -17.77 -8.86
CA ALA A 66 -7.96 -19.13 -8.33
C ALA A 66 -8.34 -19.11 -6.85
N LEU A 67 -7.69 -18.27 -6.04
CA LEU A 67 -8.02 -18.12 -4.61
C LEU A 67 -9.43 -17.55 -4.39
N VAL A 68 -9.86 -16.63 -5.26
CA VAL A 68 -11.20 -16.02 -5.22
C VAL A 68 -12.26 -16.94 -5.85
N GLY A 69 -11.84 -17.95 -6.61
CA GLY A 69 -12.73 -18.90 -7.31
C GLY A 69 -13.40 -18.33 -8.57
N ARG A 70 -13.01 -17.13 -9.02
CA ARG A 70 -13.55 -16.46 -10.20
C ARG A 70 -12.54 -15.46 -10.80
N LYS A 71 -12.73 -15.11 -12.07
CA LYS A 71 -11.84 -14.20 -12.82
C LYS A 71 -12.20 -12.74 -12.52
N VAL A 72 -11.56 -12.15 -11.50
CA VAL A 72 -11.81 -10.76 -11.05
C VAL A 72 -10.72 -9.80 -11.51
N LEU A 73 -9.47 -10.25 -11.50
CA LEU A 73 -8.32 -9.42 -11.89
C LEU A 73 -8.00 -9.59 -13.38
N PRO A 74 -7.74 -8.49 -14.11
CA PRO A 74 -7.25 -8.56 -15.48
C PRO A 74 -5.87 -9.24 -15.51
N SER A 75 -5.74 -10.26 -16.35
CA SER A 75 -4.50 -10.98 -16.61
C SER A 75 -3.98 -10.57 -18.00
N SER A 76 -3.43 -9.37 -18.13
CA SER A 76 -2.77 -8.95 -19.38
C SER A 76 -1.24 -9.11 -19.27
N PRO A 77 -0.56 -9.67 -20.29
CA PRO A 77 0.89 -9.88 -20.30
C PRO A 77 1.68 -8.62 -20.68
N THR A 78 1.05 -7.52 -21.10
CA THR A 78 1.75 -6.30 -21.55
C THR A 78 2.33 -5.53 -20.36
N PRO A 79 3.67 -5.46 -20.23
CA PRO A 79 4.33 -4.87 -19.07
C PRO A 79 4.67 -3.41 -19.37
N THR A 80 3.83 -2.48 -18.93
CA THR A 80 4.23 -1.08 -18.78
C THR A 80 3.30 -0.44 -17.76
N THR A 81 3.89 -0.10 -16.61
CA THR A 81 3.29 0.53 -15.42
C THR A 81 2.58 -0.46 -14.49
N ALA A 82 3.26 -0.85 -13.41
CA ALA A 82 2.74 -1.73 -12.37
C ALA A 82 1.61 -1.04 -11.59
N THR A 83 0.36 -1.21 -12.02
CA THR A 83 -0.78 -0.81 -11.19
C THR A 83 -0.87 -1.74 -9.98
N ILE A 84 -0.93 -1.15 -8.78
CA ILE A 84 -1.17 -1.90 -7.54
C ILE A 84 -2.66 -2.23 -7.48
N ASN A 85 -3.01 -3.51 -7.62
CA ASN A 85 -4.38 -3.97 -7.49
C ASN A 85 -4.66 -4.43 -6.06
N LYS A 86 -5.72 -3.89 -5.46
CA LYS A 86 -6.19 -4.27 -4.13
C LYS A 86 -7.61 -4.81 -4.23
N LEU A 87 -7.81 -6.05 -3.83
CA LEU A 87 -9.14 -6.65 -3.68
C LEU A 87 -9.56 -6.54 -2.22
N THR A 88 -10.74 -5.98 -1.96
CA THR A 88 -11.32 -5.85 -0.62
C THR A 88 -12.70 -6.50 -0.55
N ARG A 89 -13.16 -6.80 0.66
CA ARG A 89 -14.55 -7.21 0.87
C ARG A 89 -15.48 -6.06 0.50
N PRO A 90 -16.70 -6.34 0.00
CA PRO A 90 -17.71 -5.31 -0.21
C PRO A 90 -18.00 -4.54 1.09
N THR A 91 -18.17 -3.23 0.98
CA THR A 91 -18.65 -2.35 2.05
C THR A 91 -19.90 -1.61 1.57
N GLU A 92 -20.59 -0.89 2.46
CA GLU A 92 -21.75 -0.07 2.07
C GLU A 92 -21.39 0.95 0.98
N ASP A 93 -20.23 1.61 1.10
CA ASP A 93 -19.72 2.57 0.11
C ASP A 93 -19.22 1.91 -1.19
N HIS A 94 -18.85 0.64 -1.14
CA HIS A 94 -18.20 -0.11 -2.22
C HIS A 94 -18.86 -1.49 -2.35
N PRO A 95 -20.03 -1.59 -3.01
CA PRO A 95 -20.76 -2.84 -3.15
C PRO A 95 -19.97 -3.86 -3.97
N HIS A 96 -20.48 -5.09 -4.00
CA HIS A 96 -19.85 -6.18 -4.75
C HIS A 96 -19.65 -5.78 -6.21
N GLU A 97 -18.48 -6.13 -6.77
CA GLU A 97 -18.09 -5.81 -8.16
C GLU A 97 -17.89 -4.32 -8.46
N SER A 98 -17.76 -3.49 -7.42
CA SER A 98 -17.28 -2.11 -7.57
C SER A 98 -15.77 -2.06 -7.87
N VAL A 99 -15.38 -1.06 -8.67
CA VAL A 99 -13.98 -0.76 -9.00
C VAL A 99 -13.70 0.70 -8.68
N LYS A 100 -12.71 0.94 -7.82
CA LYS A 100 -12.20 2.29 -7.54
C LYS A 100 -10.86 2.47 -8.23
N VAL A 101 -10.79 3.41 -9.16
CA VAL A 101 -9.55 3.81 -9.83
C VAL A 101 -9.03 5.06 -9.15
N VAL A 102 -7.79 5.02 -8.69
CA VAL A 102 -7.12 6.16 -8.06
C VAL A 102 -5.92 6.52 -8.91
N PHE A 103 -5.87 7.76 -9.36
CA PHE A 103 -4.72 8.34 -10.04
C PHE A 103 -3.96 9.21 -9.05
N LYS A 104 -2.63 9.20 -9.17
CA LYS A 104 -1.80 10.15 -8.43
C LYS A 104 -2.02 11.55 -8.98
N THR A 105 -2.04 12.51 -8.07
CA THR A 105 -2.02 13.93 -8.38
C THR A 105 -0.64 14.34 -8.90
N GLU A 106 -0.57 15.50 -9.56
CA GLU A 106 0.68 16.08 -10.04
C GLU A 106 1.67 16.30 -8.88
N GLN A 107 1.18 16.80 -7.74
CA GLN A 107 1.98 17.02 -6.54
C GLN A 107 2.57 15.72 -5.99
N GLU A 108 1.78 14.65 -5.85
CA GLU A 108 2.29 13.36 -5.37
C GLU A 108 3.38 12.77 -6.27
N ILE A 109 3.25 12.95 -7.59
CA ILE A 109 4.28 12.52 -8.55
C ILE A 109 5.55 13.35 -8.37
N LEU A 110 5.43 14.67 -8.21
CA LEU A 110 6.58 15.56 -7.99
C LEU A 110 7.31 15.24 -6.68
N GLU A 111 6.58 15.02 -5.57
CA GLU A 111 7.17 14.63 -4.29
C GLU A 111 7.92 13.29 -4.37
N GLU A 112 7.37 12.31 -5.10
CA GLU A 112 8.06 11.05 -5.34
C GLU A 112 9.33 11.23 -6.18
N LEU A 113 9.28 12.08 -7.22
CA LEU A 113 10.45 12.39 -8.01
C LEU A 113 11.52 13.10 -7.18
N ASP A 114 11.14 14.00 -6.28
CA ASP A 114 12.06 14.67 -5.36
C ASP A 114 12.76 13.66 -4.44
N GLN A 115 12.04 12.66 -3.93
CA GLN A 115 12.62 11.58 -3.13
C GLN A 115 13.57 10.68 -3.93
N ILE A 116 13.21 10.32 -5.17
CA ILE A 116 14.00 9.42 -6.03
C ILE A 116 15.27 10.11 -6.52
N LEU A 117 15.16 11.37 -6.93
CA LEU A 117 16.24 12.12 -7.53
C LEU A 117 17.09 12.82 -6.46
N GLY A 118 16.54 13.09 -5.28
CA GLY A 118 17.22 13.76 -4.17
C GLY A 118 17.33 15.28 -4.36
N TYR A 119 16.49 15.89 -5.19
CA TYR A 119 16.46 17.33 -5.48
C TYR A 119 15.01 17.83 -5.49
N SER A 120 14.77 19.07 -5.07
CA SER A 120 13.43 19.67 -5.01
C SER A 120 12.96 20.23 -6.37
N ILE A 121 12.28 19.42 -7.19
CA ILE A 121 11.57 19.86 -8.40
C ILE A 121 10.33 20.68 -8.00
N THR A 122 9.73 20.39 -6.85
CA THR A 122 8.57 21.10 -6.31
C THR A 122 8.80 22.61 -6.15
N GLU A 123 10.03 23.04 -5.85
CA GLU A 123 10.44 24.44 -5.61
C GLU A 123 10.76 25.22 -6.90
N GLU A 124 10.83 24.57 -8.05
CA GLU A 124 11.20 25.22 -9.32
C GLU A 124 10.04 26.02 -9.94
N LYS A 125 10.38 27.20 -10.50
CA LYS A 125 9.40 28.10 -11.13
C LYS A 125 8.97 27.57 -12.50
N GLY A 126 7.67 27.33 -12.66
CA GLY A 126 7.03 26.95 -13.92
C GLY A 126 5.54 26.66 -13.70
N ASP A 127 4.69 27.01 -14.68
CA ASP A 127 3.23 26.94 -14.53
C ASP A 127 2.66 25.53 -14.79
N THR A 128 3.47 24.61 -15.31
CA THR A 128 3.05 23.26 -15.70
C THR A 128 4.08 22.21 -15.29
N PHE A 129 3.62 21.02 -14.89
CA PHE A 129 4.42 19.82 -14.59
C PHE A 129 5.59 19.62 -15.57
N GLN A 130 5.27 19.61 -16.87
CA GLN A 130 6.21 19.35 -17.95
C GLN A 130 7.30 20.43 -17.99
N ALA A 131 6.92 21.70 -17.82
CA ALA A 131 7.86 22.81 -17.83
C ALA A 131 8.79 22.79 -16.60
N LYS A 132 8.29 22.44 -15.41
CA LYS A 132 9.11 22.25 -14.21
C LYS A 132 10.09 21.10 -14.39
N LEU A 133 9.59 19.94 -14.80
CA LEU A 133 10.39 18.73 -15.03
C LEU A 133 11.47 18.97 -16.09
N GLU A 134 11.11 19.54 -17.25
CA GLU A 134 12.08 19.84 -18.30
C GLU A 134 13.14 20.85 -17.85
N ARG A 135 12.77 21.88 -17.07
CA ARG A 135 13.72 22.88 -16.58
C ARG A 135 14.71 22.27 -15.59
N THR A 136 14.24 21.44 -14.67
CA THR A 136 15.12 20.77 -13.69
C THR A 136 16.03 19.74 -14.38
N LEU A 137 15.50 19.00 -15.34
CA LEU A 137 16.30 18.06 -16.15
C LEU A 137 17.35 18.79 -17.03
N LYS A 138 17.03 19.97 -17.56
CA LYS A 138 17.94 20.80 -18.39
C LYS A 138 18.98 21.59 -17.56
N LYS A 139 18.63 22.10 -16.38
CA LYS A 139 19.57 22.78 -15.45
C LYS A 139 20.59 21.81 -14.86
N GLU A 140 20.07 20.65 -14.45
CA GLU A 140 20.68 19.60 -13.64
C GLU A 140 21.89 18.87 -14.22
N SER A 141 21.64 17.96 -15.16
CA SER A 141 22.65 17.01 -15.70
C SER A 141 22.02 16.00 -16.67
N LEU A 142 22.47 16.01 -17.93
CA LEU A 142 22.39 14.83 -18.80
C LEU A 142 23.32 13.68 -18.29
N ASN A 143 24.27 13.97 -17.39
CA ASN A 143 25.27 13.02 -16.88
C ASN A 143 24.90 12.27 -15.59
N ARG A 144 24.01 12.83 -14.76
CA ARG A 144 23.47 12.32 -13.48
C ARG A 144 22.54 11.12 -13.65
N ILE A 145 21.48 11.39 -14.41
CA ILE A 145 20.27 10.57 -14.50
C ILE A 145 20.52 9.30 -15.31
N THR A 146 21.37 9.39 -16.33
CA THR A 146 21.88 8.22 -17.06
C THR A 146 22.61 7.26 -16.13
N ALA A 147 23.45 7.75 -15.20
CA ALA A 147 24.17 6.90 -14.26
C ALA A 147 23.24 6.21 -13.23
N SER A 148 22.28 6.92 -12.65
CA SER A 148 21.33 6.32 -11.68
C SER A 148 20.38 5.32 -12.34
N LEU A 149 19.83 5.64 -13.52
CA LEU A 149 18.95 4.70 -14.26
C LEU A 149 19.72 3.49 -14.82
N LEU A 150 20.95 3.67 -15.32
CA LEU A 150 21.81 2.54 -15.72
C LEU A 150 22.22 1.67 -14.52
N THR A 151 22.39 2.25 -13.32
CA THR A 151 22.71 1.48 -12.11
C THR A 151 21.51 0.66 -11.64
N ILE A 152 20.29 1.20 -11.76
CA ILE A 152 19.05 0.48 -11.47
C ILE A 152 18.83 -0.67 -12.46
N PHE A 153 19.16 -0.50 -13.74
CA PHE A 153 19.00 -1.54 -14.78
C PHE A 153 20.17 -2.52 -14.93
N LYS A 154 21.38 -2.20 -14.48
CA LYS A 154 22.54 -3.14 -14.51
C LYS A 154 22.60 -4.09 -13.30
N ARG A 155 21.69 -3.94 -12.32
CA ARG A 155 21.60 -4.83 -11.14
C ARG A 155 20.51 -5.91 -11.27
N SER A 156 19.90 -6.07 -12.44
CA SER A 156 18.98 -7.17 -12.77
C SER A 156 19.59 -8.11 -13.79
#